data_AF-A0A7C4C5M9-F1
#
_entry.id   AF-A0A7C4C5M9-F1
#
_cell.length_a   1.000
_cell.length_b   1.000
_cell.length_c   1.000
_cell.angle_alpha   90.00
_cell.angle_beta   90.00
_cell.angle_gamma   90.00
#
_symmetry.space_group_name_H-M   'P 1'
#
loop_
_entity.id
_entity.type
_entity.pdbx_description
1 polymer ?
#
loop_
_entity_poly.entity_id
_entity_poly.type
_entity_poly.pdbx_seq_one_letter_code
_entity_poly.pdbx_strand_id
1 'polypeptide(L)'
;MPIKRKSYREIVNDIIKRLGESYEQFSYVKDKRKYVLPGRVIDILGVEGFSRGLRKTFRRNVDYSLSENFIEWIDGGEKPDENSTFTVIYKPQKPEITDTNPGSVVRTLIEAISREIEYLNELVYQAYLSGFIDTASGDSLDLVVSLLGIRRKPPQPASGYITFGRRTEPETLQVSEVILYNGSVEYPLKSRFVKDILNVKGVTSSSPAIYRKNIDYTIIDGRIRWLPTGLKPDEGSTFTVDYVAYREITIPKGTRVSTYSPRPEEARTYVTVEDAVLKPTGEGVWEANVPIVCTAPGSWGNVLAGTITVLPQPLIGVEYVINKGDITGGLEAEDDRELRERAKHALELAGKATLPSLETAVKSVEGVGSVLVKDMPDGIPGIVKVIVDGGDPDKIVEAIEMTRAAGVKVEFSRPKTVYIDVYLTLIVDRRISEVNVSRRVEELIRSYISSLRIGDDVLFSKIISLTLDVEGVLDVSNIKITAHRAGLETIEVEKENIEIGDEEKASARNITITFRKVEKV
;
A
#
# COMPACT_ATOMS: atom_id res chain seq x y z
N MET A 1 10.98 -21.85 -22.64
CA MET A 1 11.64 -20.89 -23.56
C MET A 1 10.78 -19.64 -23.62
N PRO A 2 11.35 -18.43 -23.54
CA PRO A 2 10.57 -17.20 -23.68
C PRO A 2 9.95 -17.14 -25.08
N ILE A 3 8.65 -16.84 -25.16
CA ILE A 3 7.98 -16.60 -26.44
C ILE A 3 8.59 -15.33 -27.04
N LYS A 4 9.30 -15.47 -28.16
CA LYS A 4 9.88 -14.33 -28.86
C LYS A 4 8.85 -13.75 -29.83
N ARG A 5 8.47 -12.50 -29.62
CA ARG A 5 7.62 -11.75 -30.56
C ARG A 5 8.30 -11.68 -31.93
N LYS A 6 7.56 -12.01 -32.99
CA LYS A 6 7.97 -11.78 -34.38
C LYS A 6 7.28 -10.53 -34.91
N SER A 7 8.03 -9.66 -35.57
CA SER A 7 7.49 -8.51 -36.27
C SER A 7 6.84 -8.91 -37.60
N TYR A 8 5.93 -8.09 -38.09
CA TYR A 8 5.36 -8.21 -39.43
C TYR A 8 6.42 -8.49 -40.51
N ARG A 9 7.52 -7.74 -40.51
CA ARG A 9 8.59 -7.90 -41.52
C ARG A 9 9.27 -9.25 -41.44
N GLU A 10 9.53 -9.75 -40.23
CA GLU A 10 10.11 -11.08 -40.03
C GLU A 10 9.14 -12.16 -40.49
N ILE A 11 7.85 -12.04 -40.19
CA ILE A 11 6.82 -12.99 -40.62
C ILE A 11 6.71 -13.02 -42.15
N VAL A 12 6.63 -11.86 -42.80
CA VAL A 12 6.59 -11.76 -44.27
C VAL A 12 7.83 -12.39 -44.90
N ASN A 13 9.02 -12.08 -44.38
CA ASN A 13 10.27 -12.62 -44.90
C ASN A 13 10.38 -14.13 -44.68
N ASP A 14 9.94 -14.64 -43.53
CA ASP A 14 9.91 -16.07 -43.23
C ASP A 14 8.97 -16.82 -44.19
N ILE A 15 7.78 -16.27 -44.45
CA ILE A 15 6.81 -16.87 -45.40
C ILE A 15 7.38 -16.85 -46.82
N ILE A 16 7.93 -15.72 -47.27
CA ILE A 16 8.51 -15.60 -48.63
C ILE A 16 9.70 -16.53 -48.81
N LYS A 17 10.56 -16.63 -47.80
CA LYS A 17 11.68 -17.58 -47.82
C LYS A 17 11.17 -18.99 -48.08
N ARG A 18 10.12 -19.41 -47.37
CA ARG A 18 9.50 -20.73 -47.51
C ARG A 18 8.78 -20.96 -48.84
N LEU A 19 8.19 -19.92 -49.44
CA LEU A 19 7.57 -20.05 -50.77
C LEU A 19 8.60 -20.27 -51.88
N GLY A 20 9.86 -19.91 -51.65
CA GLY A 20 10.98 -20.23 -52.54
C GLY A 20 11.54 -21.65 -52.36
N GLU A 21 10.96 -22.46 -51.47
CA GLU A 21 11.35 -23.84 -51.19
C GLU A 21 10.40 -24.81 -51.88
N SER A 22 10.92 -25.96 -52.30
CA SER A 22 10.14 -27.06 -52.89
C SER A 22 10.39 -28.34 -52.10
N TYR A 23 9.36 -29.20 -52.11
CA TYR A 23 9.32 -30.43 -51.32
C TYR A 23 9.11 -31.59 -52.29
N GLU A 24 10.08 -32.49 -52.36
CA GLU A 24 9.97 -33.70 -53.17
C GLU A 24 10.04 -34.93 -52.28
N GLN A 25 9.05 -35.83 -52.41
CA GLN A 25 8.99 -37.06 -51.62
C GLN A 25 9.39 -38.26 -52.48
N PHE A 26 10.36 -39.03 -51.98
CA PHE A 26 10.83 -40.24 -52.65
C PHE A 26 10.57 -41.48 -51.78
N SER A 27 10.25 -42.60 -52.43
CA SER A 27 10.29 -43.92 -51.80
C SER A 27 11.71 -44.47 -51.87
N TYR A 28 12.29 -44.80 -50.72
CA TYR A 28 13.65 -45.32 -50.64
C TYR A 28 13.71 -46.81 -51.00
N VAL A 29 14.58 -47.14 -51.95
CA VAL A 29 14.89 -48.50 -52.38
C VAL A 29 16.38 -48.74 -52.18
N LYS A 30 16.73 -49.84 -51.51
CA LYS A 30 18.10 -50.15 -51.05
C LYS A 30 19.16 -50.14 -52.16
N ASP A 31 18.80 -50.61 -53.36
CA ASP A 31 19.70 -50.66 -54.52
C ASP A 31 19.72 -49.36 -55.34
N LYS A 32 18.81 -48.42 -55.05
CA LYS A 32 18.73 -47.12 -55.71
C LYS A 32 19.44 -46.07 -54.87
N ARG A 33 20.61 -45.65 -55.35
CA ARG A 33 21.43 -44.64 -54.67
C ARG A 33 21.12 -43.20 -55.08
N LYS A 34 20.62 -43.00 -56.31
CA LYS A 34 20.39 -41.68 -56.90
C LYS A 34 18.91 -41.34 -57.02
N TYR A 35 18.53 -40.16 -56.56
CA TYR A 35 17.17 -39.64 -56.60
C TYR A 35 17.18 -38.26 -57.26
N VAL A 36 16.60 -38.17 -58.45
CA VAL A 36 16.60 -36.96 -59.27
C VAL A 36 15.48 -36.03 -58.81
N LEU A 37 15.85 -34.81 -58.49
CA LEU A 37 14.97 -33.71 -58.13
C LEU A 37 14.44 -33.02 -59.40
N PRO A 38 13.21 -32.48 -59.37
CA PRO A 38 12.65 -31.71 -60.47
C PRO A 38 13.45 -30.43 -60.75
N GLY A 39 13.92 -30.29 -62.00
CA GLY A 39 14.63 -29.10 -62.46
C GLY A 39 16.04 -28.94 -61.89
N ARG A 40 16.66 -27.77 -62.08
CA ARG A 40 17.96 -27.45 -61.49
C ARG A 40 17.79 -27.00 -60.05
N VAL A 41 18.63 -27.53 -59.16
CA VAL A 41 18.60 -27.26 -57.73
C VAL A 41 19.73 -26.31 -57.36
N ILE A 42 19.39 -25.19 -56.73
CA ILE A 42 20.38 -24.22 -56.22
C ILE A 42 21.01 -24.78 -54.95
N ASP A 43 20.18 -25.28 -54.02
CA ASP A 43 20.66 -25.80 -52.74
C ASP A 43 19.67 -26.80 -52.12
N ILE A 44 20.15 -27.67 -51.23
CA ILE A 44 19.32 -28.52 -50.38
C ILE A 44 19.29 -27.93 -48.97
N LEU A 45 18.09 -27.66 -48.48
CA LEU A 45 17.85 -27.10 -47.16
C LEU A 45 17.72 -28.20 -46.09
N GLY A 46 17.23 -29.37 -46.48
CA GLY A 46 17.13 -30.53 -45.59
C GLY A 46 16.69 -31.79 -46.31
N VAL A 47 17.07 -32.94 -45.76
CA VAL A 47 16.54 -34.25 -46.17
C VAL A 47 16.06 -34.96 -44.91
N GLU A 48 14.78 -35.33 -44.88
CA GLU A 48 14.14 -35.93 -43.71
C GLU A 48 13.52 -37.27 -44.06
N GLY A 49 13.58 -38.23 -43.15
CA GLY A 49 12.96 -39.54 -43.35
C GLY A 49 13.06 -40.39 -42.10
N PHE A 50 12.82 -41.69 -42.23
CA PHE A 50 12.96 -42.64 -41.12
C PHE A 50 14.23 -43.47 -41.29
N SER A 51 15.00 -43.61 -40.22
CA SER A 51 16.10 -44.57 -40.16
C SER A 51 16.03 -45.32 -38.84
N ARG A 52 16.04 -46.65 -38.90
CA ARG A 52 15.83 -47.57 -37.78
C ARG A 52 14.53 -47.28 -37.01
N GLY A 53 13.47 -46.92 -37.73
CA GLY A 53 12.14 -46.61 -37.18
C GLY A 53 12.02 -45.23 -36.51
N LEU A 54 13.08 -44.41 -36.50
CA LEU A 54 13.06 -43.06 -35.93
C LEU A 54 13.14 -42.00 -37.02
N ARG A 55 12.38 -40.90 -36.84
CA ARG A 55 12.48 -39.74 -37.74
C ARG A 55 13.85 -39.09 -37.58
N LYS A 56 14.53 -38.89 -38.71
CA LYS A 56 15.90 -38.41 -38.82
C LYS A 56 16.00 -37.34 -39.89
N THR A 57 16.86 -36.35 -39.64
CA THR A 57 17.35 -35.41 -40.64
C THR A 57 18.73 -35.86 -41.07
N PHE A 58 18.88 -36.20 -42.35
CA PHE A 58 20.12 -36.67 -42.92
C PHE A 58 21.06 -35.49 -43.20
N ARG A 59 22.37 -35.72 -43.07
CA ARG A 59 23.40 -34.69 -43.18
C ARG A 59 24.07 -34.70 -44.54
N ARG A 60 24.17 -33.52 -45.14
CA ARG A 60 24.91 -33.32 -46.39
C ARG A 60 26.39 -33.64 -46.21
N ASN A 61 26.99 -34.28 -47.21
CA ASN A 61 28.37 -34.75 -47.26
C ASN A 61 28.75 -35.82 -46.23
N VAL A 62 27.77 -36.35 -45.49
CA VAL A 62 27.96 -37.47 -44.55
C VAL A 62 27.03 -38.61 -44.91
N ASP A 63 25.73 -38.31 -44.99
CA ASP A 63 24.69 -39.28 -45.29
C ASP A 63 24.33 -39.27 -46.79
N TYR A 64 24.32 -38.08 -47.41
CA TYR A 64 24.07 -37.90 -48.83
C TYR A 64 24.93 -36.77 -49.44
N SER A 65 25.12 -36.79 -50.76
CA SER A 65 25.72 -35.71 -51.54
C SER A 65 24.71 -35.13 -52.55
N LEU A 66 24.93 -33.89 -52.98
CA LEU A 66 24.16 -33.23 -54.03
C LEU A 66 25.03 -33.09 -55.28
N SER A 67 24.52 -33.53 -56.42
CA SER A 67 25.14 -33.34 -57.73
C SER A 67 24.12 -32.79 -58.72
N GLU A 68 24.31 -31.54 -59.16
CA GLU A 68 23.45 -30.75 -60.07
C GLU A 68 21.93 -30.74 -59.77
N ASN A 69 21.26 -31.88 -59.89
CA ASN A 69 19.84 -32.06 -59.67
C ASN A 69 19.47 -33.41 -59.04
N PHE A 70 20.42 -34.20 -58.52
CA PHE A 70 20.09 -35.43 -57.81
C PHE A 70 20.82 -35.53 -56.48
N ILE A 71 20.15 -36.21 -55.54
CA ILE A 71 20.74 -36.65 -54.29
C ILE A 71 21.29 -38.04 -54.47
N GLU A 72 22.51 -38.25 -53.99
CA GLU A 72 23.15 -39.55 -53.94
C GLU A 72 23.47 -39.94 -52.50
N TRP A 73 22.95 -41.08 -52.04
CA TRP A 73 23.26 -41.61 -50.72
C TRP A 73 24.70 -42.12 -50.67
N ILE A 74 25.47 -41.67 -49.68
CA ILE A 74 26.90 -42.00 -49.55
C ILE A 74 27.06 -43.39 -48.91
N ASP A 75 28.01 -44.18 -49.40
CA ASP A 75 28.35 -45.48 -48.81
C ASP A 75 28.95 -45.30 -47.40
N GLY A 76 28.42 -46.06 -46.43
CA GLY A 76 28.75 -45.89 -45.00
C GLY A 76 27.96 -44.79 -44.27
N GLY A 77 27.27 -43.89 -44.99
CA GLY A 77 26.34 -42.92 -44.41
C GLY A 77 25.01 -43.53 -43.95
N GLU A 78 24.30 -42.86 -43.05
CA GLU A 78 22.97 -43.27 -42.57
C GLU A 78 21.93 -43.09 -43.70
N LYS A 79 21.06 -44.09 -43.90
CA LYS A 79 20.11 -44.13 -45.02
C LYS A 79 18.69 -44.32 -44.51
N PRO A 80 17.67 -43.94 -45.30
CA PRO A 80 16.29 -44.23 -44.95
C PRO A 80 16.04 -45.74 -44.84
N ASP A 81 15.02 -46.13 -44.09
CA ASP A 81 14.59 -47.52 -43.97
C ASP A 81 14.06 -48.05 -45.31
N GLU A 82 14.26 -49.34 -45.58
CA GLU A 82 13.80 -49.97 -46.82
C GLU A 82 12.28 -49.86 -46.96
N ASN A 83 11.81 -49.45 -48.14
CA ASN A 83 10.39 -49.18 -48.44
C ASN A 83 9.77 -48.04 -47.60
N SER A 84 10.59 -47.22 -46.92
CA SER A 84 10.13 -45.98 -46.30
C SER A 84 10.22 -44.80 -47.27
N THR A 85 9.52 -43.70 -46.96
CA THR A 85 9.65 -42.46 -47.72
C THR A 85 10.60 -41.48 -47.04
N PHE A 86 11.33 -40.70 -47.83
CA PHE A 86 12.06 -39.53 -47.37
C PHE A 86 11.68 -38.31 -48.19
N THR A 87 11.72 -37.15 -47.56
CA THR A 87 11.38 -35.86 -48.16
C THR A 87 12.64 -35.01 -48.29
N VAL A 88 12.80 -34.41 -49.46
CA VAL A 88 13.87 -33.47 -49.77
C VAL A 88 13.28 -32.08 -49.83
N ILE A 89 13.82 -31.19 -49.01
CA ILE A 89 13.49 -29.77 -49.00
C ILE A 89 14.63 -29.05 -49.71
N TYR A 90 14.33 -28.42 -50.85
CA TYR A 90 15.34 -27.83 -51.71
C TYR A 90 14.90 -26.48 -52.28
N LYS A 91 15.86 -25.70 -52.74
CA LYS A 91 15.62 -24.42 -53.42
C LYS A 91 15.77 -24.61 -54.93
N PRO A 92 14.70 -24.65 -55.72
CA PRO A 92 14.79 -24.76 -57.17
C PRO A 92 15.35 -23.49 -57.79
N GLN A 93 15.96 -23.60 -58.97
CA GLN A 93 16.40 -22.44 -59.76
C GLN A 93 15.22 -21.59 -60.23
N LYS A 94 14.08 -22.23 -60.50
CA LYS A 94 12.83 -21.57 -60.86
C LYS A 94 11.72 -22.11 -59.95
N PRO A 95 11.35 -21.40 -58.88
CA PRO A 95 10.23 -21.81 -58.02
C PRO A 95 8.90 -21.71 -58.78
N GLU A 96 7.89 -22.45 -58.31
CA GLU A 96 6.53 -22.41 -58.88
C GLU A 96 5.90 -21.01 -58.73
N ILE A 97 6.16 -20.36 -57.61
CA ILE A 97 5.75 -18.98 -57.34
C ILE A 97 6.93 -18.05 -57.65
N THR A 98 6.78 -17.26 -58.70
CA THR A 98 7.91 -16.46 -59.25
C THR A 98 7.89 -14.98 -58.91
N ASP A 99 6.72 -14.40 -58.60
CA ASP A 99 6.60 -12.96 -58.32
C ASP A 99 6.21 -12.69 -56.86
N THR A 100 7.23 -12.50 -56.02
CA THR A 100 7.10 -12.16 -54.60
C THR A 100 7.43 -10.70 -54.30
N ASN A 101 7.52 -9.85 -55.34
CA ASN A 101 7.89 -8.45 -55.19
C ASN A 101 6.74 -7.61 -54.61
N PRO A 102 7.04 -6.47 -53.96
CA PRO A 102 6.03 -5.48 -53.56
C PRO A 102 5.09 -5.13 -54.71
N GLY A 103 3.77 -5.27 -54.49
CA GLY A 103 2.73 -5.00 -55.48
C GLY A 103 2.21 -6.24 -56.24
N SER A 104 2.83 -7.41 -56.10
CA SER A 104 2.28 -8.65 -56.67
C SER A 104 1.08 -9.17 -55.86
N VAL A 105 0.16 -9.88 -56.52
CA VAL A 105 -1.01 -10.50 -55.85
C VAL A 105 -0.57 -11.42 -54.71
N VAL A 106 0.46 -12.23 -54.95
CA VAL A 106 1.02 -13.14 -53.94
C VAL A 106 1.58 -12.34 -52.76
N ARG A 107 2.34 -11.27 -53.02
CA ARG A 107 2.90 -10.43 -51.97
C ARG A 107 1.78 -9.76 -51.16
N THR A 108 0.76 -9.21 -51.80
CA THR A 108 -0.39 -8.60 -51.10
C THR A 108 -1.12 -9.59 -50.19
N LEU A 109 -1.32 -10.83 -50.64
CA LEU A 109 -1.93 -11.88 -49.81
C LEU A 109 -1.05 -12.25 -48.61
N ILE A 110 0.26 -12.42 -48.81
CA ILE A 110 1.21 -12.71 -47.73
C ILE A 110 1.22 -11.58 -46.71
N GLU A 111 1.22 -10.33 -47.16
CA GLU A 111 1.21 -9.15 -46.31
C GLU A 111 -0.09 -9.08 -45.48
N ALA A 112 -1.24 -9.34 -46.08
CA ALA A 112 -2.52 -9.40 -45.36
C ALA A 112 -2.49 -10.50 -44.27
N ILE A 113 -2.07 -11.73 -44.63
CA ILE A 113 -1.98 -12.85 -43.67
C ILE A 113 -0.94 -12.57 -42.58
N SER A 114 0.20 -11.97 -42.93
CA SER A 114 1.27 -11.67 -41.97
C SER A 114 0.85 -10.64 -40.95
N ARG A 115 -0.03 -9.70 -41.32
CA ARG A 115 -0.60 -8.72 -40.39
C ARG A 115 -1.51 -9.40 -39.36
N GLU A 116 -2.35 -10.34 -39.78
CA GLU A 116 -3.17 -11.13 -38.86
C GLU A 116 -2.31 -12.02 -37.95
N ILE A 117 -1.27 -12.65 -38.49
CA ILE A 117 -0.32 -13.45 -37.71
C ILE A 117 0.43 -12.57 -36.70
N GLU A 118 0.85 -11.36 -37.06
CA GLU A 118 1.48 -10.42 -36.13
C GLU A 118 0.53 -10.06 -34.99
N TYR A 119 -0.74 -9.76 -35.30
CA TYR A 119 -1.75 -9.46 -34.29
C TYR A 119 -1.95 -10.63 -33.31
N LEU A 120 -2.07 -11.86 -33.83
CA LEU A 120 -2.18 -13.06 -32.99
C LEU A 120 -0.92 -13.29 -32.14
N ASN A 121 0.28 -13.08 -32.69
CA ASN A 121 1.52 -13.16 -31.92
C ASN A 121 1.57 -12.11 -30.80
N GLU A 122 1.07 -10.90 -31.05
CA GLU A 122 0.97 -9.86 -30.03
C GLU A 122 0.02 -10.30 -28.91
N LEU A 123 -1.16 -10.84 -29.24
CA LEU A 123 -2.10 -11.35 -28.24
C LEU A 123 -1.50 -12.48 -27.38
N VAL A 124 -0.83 -13.44 -28.01
CA VAL A 124 -0.16 -14.54 -27.29
C VAL A 124 0.97 -13.99 -26.40
N TYR A 125 1.71 -13.00 -26.88
CA TYR A 125 2.78 -12.37 -26.10
C TYR A 125 2.24 -11.61 -24.89
N GLN A 126 1.14 -10.86 -25.04
CA GLN A 126 0.48 -10.19 -23.91
C GLN A 126 -0.07 -11.20 -22.89
N ALA A 127 -0.69 -12.28 -23.35
CA ALA A 127 -1.17 -13.36 -22.48
C ALA A 127 -0.02 -14.09 -21.75
N TYR A 128 1.16 -14.17 -22.36
CA TYR A 128 2.35 -14.67 -21.67
C TYR A 128 2.81 -13.69 -20.57
N LEU A 129 2.88 -12.39 -20.88
CA LEU A 129 3.29 -11.36 -19.91
C LEU A 129 2.31 -11.21 -18.75
N SER A 130 1.01 -11.47 -18.96
CA SER A 130 0.01 -11.42 -17.89
C SER A 130 0.19 -12.48 -16.81
N GLY A 131 1.06 -13.48 -17.02
CA GLY A 131 1.37 -14.52 -16.04
C GLY A 131 2.44 -14.15 -15.00
N PHE A 132 3.10 -12.99 -15.14
CA PHE A 132 4.20 -12.60 -14.25
C PHE A 132 3.84 -11.38 -13.42
N ILE A 133 4.21 -11.40 -12.14
CA ILE A 133 3.92 -10.32 -11.18
C ILE A 133 4.46 -8.95 -11.65
N ASP A 134 5.60 -8.94 -12.34
CA ASP A 134 6.25 -7.71 -12.82
C ASP A 134 5.53 -7.06 -14.01
N THR A 135 4.86 -7.85 -14.84
CA THR A 135 4.30 -7.39 -16.12
C THR A 135 2.78 -7.46 -16.18
N ALA A 136 2.14 -8.26 -15.33
CA ALA A 136 0.68 -8.34 -15.24
C ALA A 136 0.08 -7.01 -14.77
N SER A 137 -1.10 -6.69 -15.29
CA SER A 137 -1.89 -5.50 -14.96
C SER A 137 -3.38 -5.85 -14.80
N GLY A 138 -4.13 -4.98 -14.13
CA GLY A 138 -5.57 -5.13 -13.86
C GLY A 138 -5.93 -6.49 -13.26
N ASP A 139 -6.97 -7.13 -13.81
CA ASP A 139 -7.48 -8.43 -13.34
C ASP A 139 -6.42 -9.54 -13.38
N SER A 140 -5.50 -9.49 -14.34
CA SER A 140 -4.42 -10.49 -14.41
C SER A 140 -3.45 -10.37 -13.25
N LEU A 141 -3.13 -9.14 -12.83
CA LEU A 141 -2.30 -8.92 -11.64
C LEU A 141 -3.03 -9.43 -10.39
N ASP A 142 -4.33 -9.16 -10.27
CA ASP A 142 -5.15 -9.62 -9.16
C ASP A 142 -5.15 -11.16 -9.06
N LEU A 143 -5.25 -11.86 -10.21
CA LEU A 143 -5.13 -13.32 -10.26
C LEU A 143 -3.74 -13.82 -9.84
N VAL A 144 -2.67 -13.19 -10.32
CA VAL A 144 -1.29 -13.58 -9.97
C VAL A 144 -1.04 -13.41 -8.47
N VAL A 145 -1.41 -12.27 -7.88
CA VAL A 145 -1.19 -12.03 -6.44
C VAL A 145 -2.13 -12.85 -5.55
N SER A 146 -3.27 -13.31 -6.08
CA SER A 146 -4.18 -14.20 -5.34
C SER A 146 -3.54 -15.53 -4.94
N LEU A 147 -2.53 -15.98 -5.71
CA LEU A 147 -1.71 -17.16 -5.35
C LEU A 147 -0.96 -16.98 -4.02
N LEU A 148 -0.68 -15.73 -3.63
CA LEU A 148 -0.06 -15.37 -2.36
C LEU A 148 -1.09 -15.10 -1.25
N GLY A 149 -2.39 -15.34 -1.51
CA GLY A 149 -3.47 -15.00 -0.58
C GLY A 149 -3.75 -13.49 -0.47
N ILE A 150 -3.20 -12.69 -1.38
CA ILE A 150 -3.33 -11.24 -1.38
C ILE A 150 -4.49 -10.81 -2.26
N ARG A 151 -5.26 -9.81 -1.80
CA ARG A 151 -6.29 -9.13 -2.58
C ARG A 151 -6.03 -7.64 -2.61
N ARG A 152 -6.46 -6.99 -3.69
CA ARG A 152 -6.43 -5.53 -3.84
C ARG A 152 -7.28 -4.86 -2.78
N LYS A 153 -6.76 -3.79 -2.17
CA LYS A 153 -7.56 -3.01 -1.22
C LYS A 153 -8.66 -2.27 -1.97
N PRO A 154 -9.93 -2.40 -1.56
CA PRO A 154 -11.03 -1.71 -2.20
C PRO A 154 -10.96 -0.20 -1.89
N PRO A 155 -11.59 0.65 -2.73
CA PRO A 155 -11.71 2.07 -2.43
C PRO A 155 -12.57 2.26 -1.16
N GLN A 156 -12.24 3.27 -0.37
CA GLN A 156 -12.94 3.58 0.88
C GLN A 156 -13.76 4.87 0.71
N PRO A 157 -15.01 4.92 1.21
CA PRO A 157 -15.79 6.15 1.20
C PRO A 157 -15.35 7.10 2.30
N ALA A 158 -15.37 8.39 2.00
CA ALA A 158 -15.16 9.42 3.00
C ALA A 158 -16.29 9.40 4.04
N SER A 159 -15.94 9.63 5.30
CA SER A 159 -16.88 9.64 6.41
C SER A 159 -16.55 10.77 7.39
N GLY A 160 -17.54 11.18 8.16
CA GLY A 160 -17.40 12.27 9.12
C GLY A 160 -18.74 12.63 9.72
N TYR A 161 -18.86 13.84 10.27
CA TYR A 161 -20.09 14.31 10.90
C TYR A 161 -20.67 15.49 10.17
N ILE A 162 -21.99 15.51 10.04
CA ILE A 162 -22.77 16.63 9.55
C ILE A 162 -23.60 17.22 10.69
N THR A 163 -23.72 18.54 10.73
CA THR A 163 -24.61 19.23 11.65
C THR A 163 -25.87 19.62 10.91
N PHE A 164 -27.02 19.11 11.36
CA PHE A 164 -28.31 19.66 11.01
C PHE A 164 -28.74 20.63 12.09
N GLY A 165 -29.40 21.73 11.71
CA GLY A 165 -29.87 22.67 12.71
C GLY A 165 -30.95 23.62 12.26
N ARG A 166 -31.41 24.38 13.24
CA ARG A 166 -32.35 25.49 13.09
C ARG A 166 -31.95 26.61 14.05
N ARG A 167 -32.14 27.86 13.62
CA ARG A 167 -31.84 29.07 14.39
C ARG A 167 -33.03 29.57 15.20
N THR A 168 -34.21 28.99 14.96
CA THR A 168 -35.44 29.32 15.69
C THR A 168 -35.84 28.19 16.63
N GLU A 169 -36.61 28.49 17.68
CA GLU A 169 -37.17 27.45 18.54
C GLU A 169 -38.18 26.57 17.78
N PRO A 170 -38.21 25.24 18.01
CA PRO A 170 -39.25 24.37 17.47
C PRO A 170 -40.66 24.80 17.85
N GLU A 171 -41.65 24.34 17.07
CA GLU A 171 -43.05 24.47 17.43
C GLU A 171 -43.32 23.85 18.81
N THR A 172 -44.18 24.49 19.59
CA THR A 172 -44.56 23.99 20.91
C THR A 172 -45.86 23.22 20.86
N LEU A 173 -45.96 22.21 21.73
CA LEU A 173 -47.15 21.40 21.94
C LEU A 173 -47.56 21.52 23.41
N GLN A 174 -48.85 21.69 23.66
CA GLN A 174 -49.41 21.56 25.00
C GLN A 174 -49.72 20.09 25.25
N VAL A 175 -49.17 19.55 26.34
CA VAL A 175 -49.32 18.15 26.74
C VAL A 175 -49.90 18.12 28.14
N SER A 176 -50.92 17.30 28.35
CA SER A 176 -51.45 16.97 29.66
C SER A 176 -51.18 15.49 29.92
N GLU A 177 -50.44 15.21 30.99
CA GLU A 177 -50.00 13.86 31.32
C GLU A 177 -50.44 13.46 32.71
N VAL A 178 -51.10 12.31 32.84
CA VAL A 178 -51.52 11.74 34.12
C VAL A 178 -50.52 10.67 34.53
N ILE A 179 -49.96 10.80 35.74
CA ILE A 179 -48.90 9.95 36.27
C ILE A 179 -49.35 9.38 37.62
N LEU A 180 -49.15 8.08 37.83
CA LEU A 180 -49.39 7.43 39.12
C LEU A 180 -48.25 7.75 40.09
N TYR A 181 -48.58 8.28 41.27
CA TYR A 181 -47.61 8.50 42.33
C TYR A 181 -47.41 7.23 43.15
N ASN A 182 -46.23 6.63 43.06
CA ASN A 182 -45.84 5.40 43.74
C ASN A 182 -44.79 5.63 44.85
N GLY A 183 -44.70 6.86 45.36
CA GLY A 183 -43.69 7.24 46.36
C GLY A 183 -42.30 7.53 45.79
N SER A 184 -42.06 7.34 44.49
CA SER A 184 -40.79 7.71 43.86
C SER A 184 -40.54 9.22 43.95
N VAL A 185 -39.27 9.59 44.05
CA VAL A 185 -38.84 11.00 44.11
C VAL A 185 -38.90 11.65 42.72
N GLU A 186 -38.74 10.87 41.65
CA GLU A 186 -38.69 11.37 40.27
C GLU A 186 -39.62 10.63 39.34
N TYR A 187 -40.22 11.38 38.41
CA TYR A 187 -41.09 10.85 37.37
C TYR A 187 -40.71 11.45 36.01
N PRO A 188 -40.40 10.62 35.00
CA PRO A 188 -40.12 11.11 33.65
C PRO A 188 -41.41 11.60 32.98
N LEU A 189 -41.34 12.73 32.27
CA LEU A 189 -42.40 13.16 31.36
C LEU A 189 -42.21 12.51 29.99
N LYS A 190 -43.31 12.33 29.23
CA LYS A 190 -43.26 11.78 27.87
C LYS A 190 -42.38 12.60 26.93
N SER A 191 -42.46 13.92 27.00
CA SER A 191 -41.64 14.79 26.15
C SER A 191 -40.29 15.07 26.78
N ARG A 192 -39.22 14.82 26.02
CA ARG A 192 -37.84 15.10 26.46
C ARG A 192 -37.52 16.60 26.58
N PHE A 193 -38.19 17.43 25.78
CA PHE A 193 -37.87 18.85 25.65
C PHE A 193 -38.98 19.74 26.23
N VAL A 194 -39.10 19.77 27.54
CA VAL A 194 -40.09 20.60 28.25
C VAL A 194 -39.64 22.06 28.21
N LYS A 195 -40.48 22.95 27.68
CA LYS A 195 -40.27 24.40 27.67
C LYS A 195 -40.69 25.01 29.00
N ASP A 196 -41.92 24.71 29.44
CA ASP A 196 -42.44 25.19 30.71
C ASP A 196 -43.55 24.29 31.27
N ILE A 197 -43.79 24.34 32.57
CA ILE A 197 -44.90 23.66 33.23
C ILE A 197 -46.00 24.68 33.49
N LEU A 198 -47.19 24.41 32.96
CA LEU A 198 -48.36 25.24 33.15
C LEU A 198 -48.98 24.98 34.52
N ASN A 199 -49.15 23.71 34.88
CA ASN A 199 -49.76 23.33 36.15
C ASN A 199 -49.38 21.90 36.56
N VAL A 200 -49.30 21.67 37.87
CA VAL A 200 -49.22 20.31 38.43
C VAL A 200 -50.31 20.19 39.48
N LYS A 201 -51.22 19.24 39.27
CA LYS A 201 -52.39 19.02 40.13
C LYS A 201 -52.44 17.59 40.60
N GLY A 202 -52.93 17.34 41.81
CA GLY A 202 -53.10 16.00 42.33
C GLY A 202 -53.95 16.00 43.57
N VAL A 203 -53.78 14.98 44.40
CA VAL A 203 -54.50 14.83 45.67
C VAL A 203 -53.46 14.73 46.78
N THR A 204 -53.61 15.54 47.82
CA THR A 204 -52.79 15.48 49.04
C THR A 204 -53.73 15.49 50.25
N SER A 205 -53.55 14.56 51.17
CA SER A 205 -54.42 14.37 52.34
C SER A 205 -55.90 14.27 51.95
N SER A 206 -56.20 13.51 50.88
CA SER A 206 -57.56 13.33 50.34
C SER A 206 -58.25 14.60 49.82
N SER A 207 -57.51 15.68 49.58
CA SER A 207 -58.03 16.93 49.02
C SER A 207 -57.27 17.33 47.74
N PRO A 208 -57.92 17.97 46.75
CA PRO A 208 -57.23 18.47 45.56
C PRO A 208 -56.14 19.48 45.93
N ALA A 209 -54.93 19.28 45.38
CA ALA A 209 -53.78 20.14 45.60
C ALA A 209 -53.18 20.62 44.27
N ILE A 210 -52.69 21.86 44.27
CA ILE A 210 -51.87 22.43 43.20
C ILE A 210 -50.46 22.55 43.73
N TYR A 211 -49.50 21.96 43.03
CA TYR A 211 -48.10 21.95 43.44
C TYR A 211 -47.33 23.08 42.75
N ARG A 212 -46.44 23.72 43.49
CA ARG A 212 -45.67 24.88 43.04
C ARG A 212 -44.24 24.49 42.69
N LYS A 213 -43.78 24.94 41.52
CA LYS A 213 -42.40 24.78 41.07
C LYS A 213 -41.43 25.45 42.06
N ASN A 214 -40.31 24.79 42.33
CA ASN A 214 -39.26 25.17 43.30
C ASN A 214 -39.70 25.22 44.78
N ILE A 215 -40.93 24.80 45.10
CA ILE A 215 -41.42 24.66 46.49
C ILE A 215 -41.81 23.21 46.74
N ASP A 216 -42.66 22.67 45.89
CA ASP A 216 -43.22 21.33 45.99
C ASP A 216 -42.47 20.34 45.08
N TYR A 217 -42.11 20.78 43.88
CA TYR A 217 -41.32 19.99 42.92
C TYR A 217 -40.33 20.88 42.16
N THR A 218 -39.36 20.25 41.50
CA THR A 218 -38.47 20.87 40.51
C THR A 218 -38.42 20.02 39.24
N ILE A 219 -37.85 20.55 38.16
CA ILE A 219 -37.69 19.83 36.89
C ILE A 219 -36.21 19.69 36.60
N ILE A 220 -35.77 18.46 36.35
CA ILE A 220 -34.39 18.16 35.98
C ILE A 220 -34.46 17.16 34.82
N ASP A 221 -33.86 17.53 33.68
CA ASP A 221 -33.76 16.70 32.49
C ASP A 221 -35.09 16.06 32.02
N GLY A 222 -36.17 16.85 32.03
CA GLY A 222 -37.50 16.37 31.61
C GLY A 222 -38.20 15.48 32.64
N ARG A 223 -37.72 15.46 33.89
CA ARG A 223 -38.34 14.72 35.01
C ARG A 223 -38.90 15.69 36.04
N ILE A 224 -40.07 15.37 36.57
CA ILE A 224 -40.59 16.00 37.79
C ILE A 224 -39.90 15.34 38.99
N ARG A 225 -39.16 16.13 39.77
CA ARG A 225 -38.54 15.72 41.03
C ARG A 225 -39.28 16.37 42.20
N TRP A 226 -39.88 15.56 43.06
CA TRP A 226 -40.55 16.05 44.27
C TRP A 226 -39.55 16.49 45.33
N LEU A 227 -39.75 17.65 45.93
CA LEU A 227 -38.86 18.19 46.96
C LEU A 227 -39.18 17.57 48.33
N PRO A 228 -38.17 17.22 49.15
CA PRO A 228 -38.41 16.57 50.45
C PRO A 228 -39.34 17.37 51.37
N THR A 229 -39.19 18.69 51.40
CA THR A 229 -39.97 19.63 52.22
C THR A 229 -41.27 20.11 51.58
N GLY A 230 -41.52 19.70 50.33
CA GLY A 230 -42.67 20.11 49.52
C GLY A 230 -43.91 19.24 49.74
N LEU A 231 -45.08 19.77 49.38
CA LEU A 231 -46.32 19.00 49.26
C LEU A 231 -46.15 17.94 48.16
N LYS A 232 -46.65 16.72 48.42
CA LYS A 232 -46.56 15.59 47.49
C LYS A 232 -47.94 14.93 47.32
N PRO A 233 -48.19 14.24 46.21
CA PRO A 233 -49.40 13.46 46.05
C PRO A 233 -49.48 12.33 47.09
N ASP A 234 -50.70 11.91 47.42
CA ASP A 234 -50.93 10.74 48.27
C ASP A 234 -50.43 9.48 47.55
N GLU A 235 -49.79 8.57 48.29
CA GLU A 235 -49.28 7.31 47.72
C GLU A 235 -50.43 6.48 47.11
N GLY A 236 -50.25 6.05 45.87
CA GLY A 236 -51.28 5.34 45.09
C GLY A 236 -52.29 6.27 44.38
N SER A 237 -52.22 7.59 44.57
CA SER A 237 -53.02 8.56 43.81
C SER A 237 -52.34 8.96 42.48
N THR A 238 -53.09 9.59 41.58
CA THR A 238 -52.53 10.16 40.33
C THR A 238 -52.36 11.66 40.43
N PHE A 239 -51.31 12.18 39.81
CA PHE A 239 -51.15 13.62 39.57
C PHE A 239 -51.09 13.91 38.08
N THR A 240 -51.58 15.07 37.69
CA THR A 240 -51.58 15.57 36.31
C THR A 240 -50.53 16.65 36.18
N VAL A 241 -49.74 16.57 35.11
CA VAL A 241 -48.76 17.57 34.72
C VAL A 241 -49.22 18.16 33.38
N ASP A 242 -49.61 19.43 33.41
CA ASP A 242 -49.90 20.22 32.21
C ASP A 242 -48.65 21.01 31.85
N TYR A 243 -48.11 20.82 30.65
CA TYR A 243 -46.85 21.43 30.25
C TYR A 243 -46.79 21.78 28.76
N VAL A 244 -45.89 22.70 28.44
CA VAL A 244 -45.53 23.06 27.07
C VAL A 244 -44.20 22.40 26.75
N ALA A 245 -44.14 21.63 25.67
CA ALA A 245 -42.91 21.00 25.20
C ALA A 245 -42.61 21.38 23.75
N TYR A 246 -41.34 21.40 23.39
CA TYR A 246 -40.92 21.53 22.00
C TYR A 246 -41.20 20.21 21.26
N ARG A 247 -41.71 20.33 20.03
CA ARG A 247 -41.89 19.19 19.13
C ARG A 247 -40.52 18.60 18.79
N GLU A 248 -40.40 17.30 18.95
CA GLU A 248 -39.18 16.56 18.63
C GLU A 248 -38.96 16.52 17.12
N ILE A 249 -37.74 16.86 16.68
CA ILE A 249 -37.33 16.88 15.27
C ILE A 249 -36.28 15.80 15.11
N THR A 250 -36.64 14.75 14.38
CA THR A 250 -35.79 13.59 14.12
C THR A 250 -35.17 13.67 12.74
N ILE A 251 -33.91 13.30 12.65
CA ILE A 251 -33.15 13.09 11.41
C ILE A 251 -33.04 11.57 11.24
N PRO A 252 -33.76 10.97 10.29
CA PRO A 252 -33.66 9.54 10.05
C PRO A 252 -32.30 9.16 9.45
N LYS A 253 -31.87 7.93 9.71
CA LYS A 253 -30.84 7.22 8.96
C LYS A 253 -31.20 7.20 7.47
N GLY A 254 -30.19 7.36 6.61
CA GLY A 254 -30.35 7.40 5.16
C GLY A 254 -30.76 8.77 4.63
N THR A 255 -30.87 9.80 5.47
CA THR A 255 -31.08 11.18 5.05
C THR A 255 -29.92 11.63 4.15
N ARG A 256 -30.24 12.13 2.96
CA ARG A 256 -29.25 12.56 1.96
C ARG A 256 -28.85 14.01 2.17
N VAL A 257 -27.56 14.29 2.15
CA VAL A 257 -26.98 15.65 2.17
C VAL A 257 -25.94 15.76 1.07
N SER A 258 -25.74 16.96 0.52
CA SER A 258 -24.77 17.14 -0.57
C SER A 258 -24.06 18.48 -0.52
N THR A 259 -22.95 18.56 -1.25
CA THR A 259 -22.34 19.83 -1.61
C THR A 259 -23.21 20.56 -2.64
N TYR A 260 -23.08 21.88 -2.69
CA TYR A 260 -23.64 22.65 -3.80
C TYR A 260 -22.78 22.44 -5.05
N SER A 261 -23.41 22.21 -6.20
CA SER A 261 -22.77 22.21 -7.51
C SER A 261 -23.77 22.66 -8.57
N PRO A 262 -23.37 23.48 -9.56
CA PRO A 262 -24.22 23.80 -10.71
C PRO A 262 -24.47 22.59 -11.62
N ARG A 263 -23.61 21.56 -11.54
CA ARG A 263 -23.72 20.30 -12.27
C ARG A 263 -24.02 19.15 -11.30
N PRO A 264 -25.21 18.51 -11.38
CA PRO A 264 -25.60 17.46 -10.45
C PRO A 264 -24.60 16.30 -10.34
N GLU A 265 -23.91 15.96 -11.42
CA GLU A 265 -22.89 14.92 -11.49
C GLU A 265 -21.60 15.24 -10.71
N GLU A 266 -21.34 16.53 -10.47
CA GLU A 266 -20.21 17.00 -9.66
C GLU A 266 -20.60 17.19 -8.17
N ALA A 267 -21.88 17.00 -7.81
CA ALA A 267 -22.33 17.11 -6.43
C ALA A 267 -21.94 15.87 -5.62
N ARG A 268 -21.16 16.08 -4.56
CA ARG A 268 -20.79 15.01 -3.63
C ARG A 268 -21.95 14.75 -2.70
N THR A 269 -22.43 13.51 -2.67
CA THR A 269 -23.60 13.12 -1.89
C THR A 269 -23.24 12.14 -0.78
N TYR A 270 -23.78 12.40 0.40
CA TYR A 270 -23.58 11.61 1.61
C TYR A 270 -24.93 11.19 2.19
N VAL A 271 -24.92 10.15 3.00
CA VAL A 271 -26.10 9.64 3.72
C VAL A 271 -25.80 9.52 5.20
N THR A 272 -26.77 9.85 6.05
CA THR A 272 -26.67 9.62 7.50
C THR A 272 -26.66 8.12 7.80
N VAL A 273 -25.82 7.70 8.76
CA VAL A 273 -25.69 6.28 9.11
C VAL A 273 -26.53 5.85 10.31
N GLU A 274 -27.06 6.80 11.06
CA GLU A 274 -27.93 6.59 12.23
C GLU A 274 -29.00 7.68 12.36
N ASP A 275 -30.00 7.43 13.21
CA ASP A 275 -31.02 8.39 13.57
C ASP A 275 -30.47 9.40 14.60
N ALA A 276 -30.89 10.65 14.51
CA ALA A 276 -30.55 11.67 15.49
C ALA A 276 -31.72 12.60 15.79
N VAL A 277 -31.64 13.36 16.88
CA VAL A 277 -32.67 14.30 17.31
C VAL A 277 -32.01 15.64 17.60
N LEU A 278 -32.60 16.72 17.09
CA LEU A 278 -32.12 18.08 17.38
C LEU A 278 -32.21 18.37 18.87
N LYS A 279 -31.15 18.94 19.44
CA LYS A 279 -31.06 19.33 20.84
C LYS A 279 -30.78 20.83 20.95
N PRO A 280 -31.26 21.50 22.01
CA PRO A 280 -30.96 22.91 22.21
C PRO A 280 -29.47 23.09 22.52
N THR A 281 -28.80 24.03 21.83
CA THR A 281 -27.39 24.35 22.04
C THR A 281 -27.18 25.69 22.76
N GLY A 282 -28.23 26.50 22.89
CA GLY A 282 -28.20 27.86 23.48
C GLY A 282 -28.80 28.90 22.52
N GLU A 283 -29.25 30.05 23.06
CA GLU A 283 -29.75 31.21 22.27
C GLU A 283 -30.85 30.88 21.24
N GLY A 284 -31.69 29.88 21.52
CA GLY A 284 -32.78 29.47 20.62
C GLY A 284 -32.32 28.59 19.43
N VAL A 285 -31.03 28.25 19.35
CA VAL A 285 -30.47 27.36 18.32
C VAL A 285 -30.62 25.90 18.73
N TRP A 286 -30.96 25.06 17.76
CA TRP A 286 -31.11 23.62 17.92
C TRP A 286 -30.29 22.89 16.86
N GLU A 287 -29.47 21.94 17.29
CA GLU A 287 -28.58 21.20 16.39
C GLU A 287 -28.52 19.71 16.74
N ALA A 288 -28.14 18.91 15.74
CA ALA A 288 -27.71 17.53 15.91
C ALA A 288 -26.50 17.25 15.02
N ASN A 289 -25.46 16.65 15.61
CA ASN A 289 -24.33 16.12 14.86
C ASN A 289 -24.63 14.65 14.53
N VAL A 290 -24.57 14.31 13.25
CA VAL A 290 -24.94 12.98 12.75
C VAL A 290 -23.81 12.44 11.90
N PRO A 291 -23.35 11.19 12.13
CA PRO A 291 -22.36 10.58 11.27
C PRO A 291 -22.92 10.37 9.85
N ILE A 292 -22.09 10.67 8.86
CA ILE A 292 -22.39 10.51 7.44
C ILE A 292 -21.30 9.71 6.73
N VAL A 293 -21.70 9.04 5.66
CA VAL A 293 -20.80 8.35 4.74
C VAL A 293 -21.09 8.79 3.30
N CYS A 294 -20.03 9.00 2.53
CA CYS A 294 -20.15 9.33 1.11
C CYS A 294 -20.78 8.15 0.35
N THR A 295 -21.70 8.45 -0.56
CA THR A 295 -22.37 7.43 -1.39
C THR A 295 -21.46 6.83 -2.45
N ALA A 296 -20.43 7.57 -2.88
CA ALA A 296 -19.37 7.08 -3.76
C ALA A 296 -18.09 6.85 -2.94
N PRO A 297 -17.44 5.68 -3.07
CA PRO A 297 -16.12 5.45 -2.49
C PRO A 297 -15.04 6.23 -3.25
N GLY A 298 -13.89 6.46 -2.63
CA GLY A 298 -12.79 7.23 -3.24
C GLY A 298 -12.50 8.54 -2.52
N SER A 299 -11.38 9.14 -2.91
CA SER A 299 -10.92 10.44 -2.45
C SER A 299 -11.86 11.59 -2.85
N TRP A 300 -12.69 11.36 -3.87
CA TRP A 300 -13.74 12.28 -4.34
C TRP A 300 -14.66 12.77 -3.21
N GLY A 301 -14.94 11.92 -2.21
CA GLY A 301 -15.79 12.24 -1.07
C GLY A 301 -15.14 13.13 -0.01
N ASN A 302 -13.85 13.45 -0.12
CA ASN A 302 -13.17 14.29 0.86
C ASN A 302 -13.50 15.77 0.59
N VAL A 303 -13.99 16.48 1.62
CA VAL A 303 -14.37 17.90 1.50
C VAL A 303 -14.00 18.66 2.76
N LEU A 304 -13.70 19.95 2.59
CA LEU A 304 -13.42 20.85 3.70
C LEU A 304 -14.68 21.18 4.49
N ALA A 305 -14.50 21.61 5.73
CA ALA A 305 -15.54 22.23 6.56
C ALA A 305 -16.33 23.30 5.77
N GLY A 306 -17.65 23.30 5.93
CA GLY A 306 -18.56 24.25 5.30
C GLY A 306 -18.95 23.95 3.85
N THR A 307 -18.49 22.84 3.26
CA THR A 307 -18.78 22.50 1.85
C THR A 307 -20.15 21.83 1.67
N ILE A 308 -20.57 20.99 2.61
CA ILE A 308 -21.86 20.28 2.57
C ILE A 308 -22.93 21.20 3.13
N THR A 309 -23.72 21.84 2.26
CA THR A 309 -24.72 22.85 2.64
C THR A 309 -26.10 22.60 2.06
N VAL A 310 -26.25 21.58 1.20
CA VAL A 310 -27.48 21.30 0.48
C VAL A 310 -28.18 20.10 1.10
N LEU A 311 -29.48 20.25 1.30
CA LEU A 311 -30.41 19.19 1.70
C LEU A 311 -31.34 18.91 0.52
N PRO A 312 -31.02 17.95 -0.37
CA PRO A 312 -31.81 17.71 -1.59
C PRO A 312 -33.28 17.39 -1.32
N GLN A 313 -33.56 16.75 -0.19
CA GLN A 313 -34.91 16.50 0.30
C GLN A 313 -35.07 17.19 1.67
N PRO A 314 -35.72 18.37 1.74
CA PRO A 314 -35.88 19.10 2.98
C PRO A 314 -36.58 18.28 4.08
N LEU A 315 -36.04 18.29 5.29
CA LEU A 315 -36.66 17.70 6.47
C LEU A 315 -37.48 18.76 7.22
N ILE A 316 -38.68 18.38 7.64
CA ILE A 316 -39.57 19.26 8.42
C ILE A 316 -38.87 19.64 9.73
N GLY A 317 -38.75 20.95 9.98
CA GLY A 317 -38.16 21.49 11.19
C GLY A 317 -36.64 21.69 11.15
N VAL A 318 -35.96 21.30 10.07
CA VAL A 318 -34.53 21.58 9.85
C VAL A 318 -34.39 22.78 8.92
N GLU A 319 -33.61 23.79 9.30
CA GLU A 319 -33.41 25.00 8.50
C GLU A 319 -32.08 25.02 7.74
N TYR A 320 -31.04 24.39 8.29
CA TYR A 320 -29.72 24.32 7.66
C TYR A 320 -29.04 22.98 7.90
N VAL A 321 -28.08 22.70 7.02
CA VAL A 321 -27.15 21.59 7.14
C VAL A 321 -25.75 22.12 6.85
N ILE A 322 -24.76 21.73 7.66
CA ILE A 322 -23.37 22.16 7.49
C ILE A 322 -22.41 21.13 8.09
N ASN A 323 -21.29 20.85 7.43
CA ASN A 323 -20.19 20.10 8.06
C ASN A 323 -19.27 21.08 8.78
N LYS A 324 -19.22 21.03 10.11
CA LYS A 324 -18.36 21.94 10.90
C LYS A 324 -16.87 21.56 10.85
N GLY A 325 -16.58 20.30 10.51
CA GLY A 325 -15.23 19.80 10.27
C GLY A 325 -15.11 19.20 8.88
N ASP A 326 -13.87 18.89 8.50
CA ASP A 326 -13.56 18.22 7.24
C ASP A 326 -14.15 16.79 7.23
N ILE A 327 -14.56 16.35 6.04
CA ILE A 327 -14.91 14.94 5.79
C ILE A 327 -13.72 14.29 5.10
N THR A 328 -13.19 13.22 5.69
CA THR A 328 -11.93 12.59 5.28
C THR A 328 -12.08 11.06 5.24
N GLY A 329 -10.99 10.33 5.00
CA GLY A 329 -10.99 8.87 4.94
C GLY A 329 -11.41 8.27 3.59
N GLY A 330 -11.81 9.12 2.63
CA GLY A 330 -12.01 8.71 1.25
C GLY A 330 -10.68 8.36 0.60
N LEU A 331 -10.54 7.13 0.12
CA LEU A 331 -9.31 6.63 -0.51
C LEU A 331 -9.66 5.88 -1.79
N GLU A 332 -8.84 6.06 -2.83
CA GLU A 332 -8.97 5.29 -4.06
C GLU A 332 -8.66 3.81 -3.83
N ALA A 333 -9.04 2.99 -4.81
CA ALA A 333 -8.61 1.61 -4.85
C ALA A 333 -7.09 1.57 -4.98
N GLU A 334 -6.46 0.58 -4.35
CA GLU A 334 -5.02 0.35 -4.50
C GLU A 334 -4.67 0.13 -5.98
N ASP A 335 -3.66 0.84 -6.47
CA ASP A 335 -3.27 0.75 -7.87
C ASP A 335 -2.40 -0.49 -8.17
N ASP A 336 -2.16 -0.77 -9.45
CA ASP A 336 -1.35 -1.94 -9.86
C ASP A 336 0.09 -1.89 -9.36
N ARG A 337 0.66 -0.69 -9.22
CA ARG A 337 2.02 -0.52 -8.74
C ARG A 337 2.10 -0.81 -7.25
N GLU A 338 1.21 -0.21 -6.47
CA GLU A 338 1.08 -0.42 -5.02
C GLU A 338 0.81 -1.90 -4.70
N LEU A 339 -0.13 -2.53 -5.41
CA LEU A 339 -0.45 -3.95 -5.23
C LEU A 339 0.77 -4.83 -5.53
N ARG A 340 1.49 -4.55 -6.61
CA ARG A 340 2.70 -5.30 -7.00
C ARG A 340 3.79 -5.20 -5.96
N GLU A 341 4.10 -3.99 -5.51
CA GLU A 341 5.12 -3.77 -4.48
C GLU A 341 4.74 -4.46 -3.16
N ARG A 342 3.47 -4.35 -2.74
CA ARG A 342 2.98 -5.05 -1.55
C ARG A 342 3.05 -6.57 -1.69
N ALA A 343 2.74 -7.11 -2.86
CA ALA A 343 2.82 -8.54 -3.13
C ALA A 343 4.26 -9.06 -3.17
N LYS A 344 5.21 -8.30 -3.72
CA LYS A 344 6.65 -8.61 -3.65
C LYS A 344 7.16 -8.63 -2.22
N HIS A 345 6.85 -7.60 -1.43
CA HIS A 345 7.23 -7.58 -0.02
C HIS A 345 6.62 -8.74 0.76
N ALA A 346 5.37 -9.11 0.48
CA ALA A 346 4.76 -10.28 1.11
C ALA A 346 5.47 -11.58 0.71
N LEU A 347 5.93 -11.73 -0.54
CA LEU A 347 6.71 -12.87 -0.99
C LEU A 347 8.10 -12.91 -0.31
N GLU A 348 8.77 -11.76 -0.17
CA GLU A 348 10.02 -11.63 0.58
C GLU A 348 9.85 -12.03 2.05
N LEU A 349 8.78 -11.56 2.70
CA LEU A 349 8.41 -11.91 4.07
C LEU A 349 8.01 -13.39 4.22
N ALA A 350 7.40 -13.98 3.19
CA ALA A 350 7.05 -15.40 3.17
C ALA A 350 8.27 -16.32 3.05
N GLY A 351 9.39 -15.79 2.53
CA GLY A 351 10.68 -16.45 2.65
C GLY A 351 10.99 -16.65 4.13
N LYS A 352 10.92 -17.88 4.63
CA LYS A 352 11.43 -18.25 5.96
C LYS A 352 12.83 -18.83 5.82
N ALA A 353 13.57 -18.88 6.92
CA ALA A 353 14.86 -19.59 6.99
C ALA A 353 15.98 -19.04 6.09
N THR A 354 15.99 -17.74 5.76
CA THR A 354 17.14 -17.06 5.14
C THR A 354 17.65 -15.90 6.01
N LEU A 355 18.92 -15.50 5.87
CA LEU A 355 19.49 -14.37 6.64
C LEU A 355 18.71 -13.06 6.41
N PRO A 356 18.36 -12.67 5.15
CA PRO A 356 17.56 -11.48 4.91
C PRO A 356 16.16 -11.56 5.52
N SER A 357 15.54 -12.74 5.54
CA SER A 357 14.24 -12.96 6.19
C SER A 357 14.32 -12.69 7.68
N LEU A 358 15.36 -13.21 8.35
CA LEU A 358 15.56 -13.02 9.77
C LEU A 358 15.84 -11.54 10.11
N GLU A 359 16.68 -10.87 9.31
CA GLU A 359 16.94 -9.44 9.45
C GLU A 359 15.65 -8.62 9.30
N THR A 360 14.87 -8.89 8.24
CA THR A 360 13.64 -8.15 7.93
C THR A 360 12.55 -8.37 8.98
N ALA A 361 12.38 -9.61 9.44
CA ALA A 361 11.40 -9.96 10.47
C ALA A 361 11.71 -9.22 11.79
N VAL A 362 12.98 -9.22 12.20
CA VAL A 362 13.40 -8.53 13.43
C VAL A 362 13.32 -7.01 13.27
N LYS A 363 13.70 -6.47 12.11
CA LYS A 363 13.61 -5.03 11.82
C LYS A 363 12.17 -4.50 11.78
N SER A 364 11.20 -5.38 11.51
CA SER A 364 9.77 -5.03 11.51
C SER A 364 9.19 -4.89 12.92
N VAL A 365 9.92 -5.29 13.97
CA VAL A 365 9.48 -5.11 15.35
C VAL A 365 9.58 -3.63 15.73
N GLU A 366 8.49 -3.12 16.30
CA GLU A 366 8.40 -1.71 16.73
C GLU A 366 9.54 -1.34 17.70
N GLY A 367 10.20 -0.21 17.42
CA GLY A 367 11.32 0.30 18.21
C GLY A 367 12.69 -0.26 17.86
N VAL A 368 12.80 -1.21 16.92
CA VAL A 368 14.10 -1.70 16.42
C VAL A 368 14.73 -0.68 15.47
N GLY A 369 15.95 -0.24 15.77
CA GLY A 369 16.68 0.72 14.95
C GLY A 369 17.68 0.08 13.99
N SER A 370 18.38 -0.96 14.43
CA SER A 370 19.41 -1.65 13.64
C SER A 370 19.49 -3.13 14.02
N VAL A 371 19.73 -3.97 13.03
CA VAL A 371 19.87 -5.43 13.18
C VAL A 371 21.13 -5.85 12.44
N LEU A 372 21.91 -6.73 13.04
CA LEU A 372 23.01 -7.42 12.39
C LEU A 372 22.82 -8.93 12.55
N VAL A 373 22.83 -9.66 11.43
CA VAL A 373 22.72 -11.12 11.40
C VAL A 373 24.04 -11.71 10.94
N LYS A 374 24.66 -12.56 11.75
CA LYS A 374 25.86 -13.31 11.41
C LYS A 374 25.53 -14.79 11.27
N ASP A 375 25.82 -15.34 10.10
CA ASP A 375 25.72 -16.78 9.85
C ASP A 375 26.99 -17.48 10.31
N MET A 376 26.83 -18.62 10.97
CA MET A 376 27.93 -19.44 11.49
C MET A 376 28.97 -18.61 12.25
N PRO A 377 28.59 -17.91 13.35
CA PRO A 377 29.56 -17.21 14.17
C PRO A 377 30.66 -18.18 14.60
N ASP A 378 31.91 -17.73 14.54
CA ASP A 378 33.11 -18.54 14.81
C ASP A 378 33.24 -19.80 13.94
N GLY A 379 32.56 -19.83 12.79
CA GLY A 379 32.56 -20.94 11.85
C GLY A 379 31.74 -22.16 12.29
N ILE A 380 30.87 -22.02 13.30
CA ILE A 380 30.06 -23.12 13.84
C ILE A 380 28.76 -23.28 13.03
N PRO A 381 28.57 -24.38 12.28
CA PRO A 381 27.36 -24.59 11.50
C PRO A 381 26.12 -24.75 12.38
N GLY A 382 24.99 -24.23 11.91
CA GLY A 382 23.69 -24.36 12.61
C GLY A 382 23.45 -23.34 13.72
N ILE A 383 24.39 -22.40 13.94
CA ILE A 383 24.20 -21.24 14.81
C ILE A 383 24.09 -19.98 13.95
N VAL A 384 23.13 -19.11 14.27
CA VAL A 384 23.02 -17.77 13.70
C VAL A 384 23.00 -16.79 14.86
N LYS A 385 23.84 -15.76 14.83
CA LYS A 385 23.84 -14.71 15.86
C LYS A 385 23.11 -13.48 15.34
N VAL A 386 22.15 -12.98 16.12
CA VAL A 386 21.35 -11.80 15.79
C VAL A 386 21.60 -10.74 16.86
N ILE A 387 22.17 -9.61 16.45
CA ILE A 387 22.45 -8.48 17.30
C ILE A 387 21.45 -7.37 16.98
N VAL A 388 20.68 -6.93 17.98
CA VAL A 388 19.58 -5.98 17.76
C VAL A 388 19.71 -4.76 18.66
N ASP A 389 19.63 -3.59 18.06
CA ASP A 389 19.51 -2.31 18.74
C ASP A 389 18.05 -1.84 18.81
N GLY A 390 17.58 -1.52 20.02
CA GLY A 390 16.19 -1.09 20.26
C GLY A 390 15.16 -2.23 20.21
N GLY A 391 13.88 -1.87 20.42
CA GLY A 391 12.75 -2.79 20.40
C GLY A 391 12.62 -3.68 21.64
N ASP A 392 11.43 -4.24 21.82
CA ASP A 392 11.08 -5.13 22.93
C ASP A 392 11.74 -6.52 22.74
N PRO A 393 12.53 -7.01 23.70
CA PRO A 393 13.18 -8.33 23.63
C PRO A 393 12.23 -9.49 23.35
N ASP A 394 11.04 -9.51 23.95
CA ASP A 394 10.12 -10.64 23.85
C ASP A 394 9.52 -10.70 22.44
N LYS A 395 9.15 -9.55 21.88
CA LYS A 395 8.68 -9.44 20.50
C LYS A 395 9.76 -9.82 19.48
N ILE A 396 11.02 -9.47 19.76
CA ILE A 396 12.17 -9.84 18.91
C ILE A 396 12.36 -11.36 18.91
N VAL A 397 12.33 -11.99 20.09
CA VAL A 397 12.47 -13.45 20.21
C VAL A 397 11.33 -14.16 19.48
N GLU A 398 10.09 -13.68 19.61
CA GLU A 398 8.94 -14.21 18.86
C GLU A 398 9.13 -14.10 17.34
N ALA A 399 9.58 -12.94 16.85
CA ALA A 399 9.86 -12.73 15.43
C ALA A 399 10.95 -13.67 14.89
N ILE A 400 12.00 -13.90 15.69
CA ILE A 400 13.08 -14.85 15.38
C ILE A 400 12.54 -16.28 15.30
N GLU A 401 11.76 -16.72 16.29
CA GLU A 401 11.19 -18.08 16.36
C GLU A 401 10.26 -18.37 15.19
N MET A 402 9.44 -17.38 14.78
CA MET A 402 8.52 -17.52 13.65
C MET A 402 9.22 -17.63 12.29
N THR A 403 10.48 -17.21 12.21
CA THR A 403 11.24 -17.04 10.97
C THR A 403 12.37 -18.07 10.80
N ARG A 404 12.99 -18.52 11.90
CA ARG A 404 14.12 -19.46 11.85
C ARG A 404 13.73 -20.84 11.30
N ALA A 405 14.71 -21.54 10.74
CA ALA A 405 14.53 -22.94 10.34
C ALA A 405 14.53 -23.87 11.56
N ALA A 406 13.82 -24.99 11.46
CA ALA A 406 13.98 -26.08 12.40
C ALA A 406 15.44 -26.57 12.40
N GLY A 407 16.02 -26.78 13.58
CA GLY A 407 17.41 -27.22 13.73
C GLY A 407 18.47 -26.12 13.73
N VAL A 408 18.12 -24.86 13.43
CA VAL A 408 19.02 -23.70 13.58
C VAL A 408 18.81 -23.07 14.96
N LYS A 409 19.91 -22.89 15.70
CA LYS A 409 19.93 -22.17 16.98
C LYS A 409 20.21 -20.70 16.69
N VAL A 410 19.30 -19.82 17.06
CA VAL A 410 19.50 -18.37 16.95
C VAL A 410 19.91 -17.79 18.30
N GLU A 411 21.04 -17.11 18.34
CA GLU A 411 21.57 -16.43 19.53
C GLU A 411 21.30 -14.94 19.43
N PHE A 412 20.39 -14.45 20.28
CA PHE A 412 20.04 -13.04 20.36
C PHE A 412 20.91 -12.31 21.39
N SER A 413 21.48 -11.17 21.01
CA SER A 413 22.21 -10.27 21.92
C SER A 413 22.00 -8.78 21.60
N ARG A 414 22.35 -7.90 22.54
CA ARG A 414 22.43 -6.45 22.32
C ARG A 414 23.84 -6.06 21.84
N PRO A 415 23.98 -4.99 21.03
CA PRO A 415 25.31 -4.52 20.64
C PRO A 415 26.06 -3.96 21.84
N LYS A 416 27.39 -4.03 21.80
CA LYS A 416 28.24 -3.38 22.80
C LYS A 416 28.26 -1.88 22.51
N THR A 417 27.82 -1.07 23.46
CA THR A 417 27.80 0.39 23.27
C THR A 417 29.19 0.99 23.41
N VAL A 418 29.61 1.74 22.39
CA VAL A 418 30.82 2.58 22.42
C VAL A 418 30.37 4.01 22.62
N TYR A 419 30.67 4.58 23.78
CA TYR A 419 30.29 5.96 24.07
C TYR A 419 31.26 6.92 23.39
N ILE A 420 30.74 7.79 22.54
CA ILE A 420 31.52 8.76 21.79
C ILE A 420 31.37 10.13 22.43
N ASP A 421 32.49 10.70 22.85
CA ASP A 421 32.62 12.09 23.23
C ASP A 421 33.22 12.86 22.06
N VAL A 422 32.63 14.02 21.72
CA VAL A 422 33.13 14.90 20.66
C VAL A 422 33.47 16.25 21.28
N TYR A 423 34.69 16.71 21.08
CA TYR A 423 35.12 18.06 21.43
C TYR A 423 35.46 18.81 20.16
N LEU A 424 34.97 20.04 20.02
CA LEU A 424 35.28 20.89 18.86
C LEU A 424 35.26 22.39 19.23
N THR A 425 36.05 23.18 18.51
CA THR A 425 36.07 24.64 18.61
C THR A 425 35.49 25.27 17.34
N LEU A 426 34.34 25.91 17.46
CA LEU A 426 33.68 26.66 16.39
C LEU A 426 34.27 28.05 16.23
N ILE A 427 34.57 28.43 15.00
CA ILE A 427 34.92 29.80 14.64
C ILE A 427 33.65 30.48 14.10
N VAL A 428 33.18 31.50 14.80
CA VAL A 428 31.90 32.17 14.52
C VAL A 428 32.07 33.69 14.46
N ASP A 429 31.17 34.38 13.76
CA ASP A 429 31.09 35.84 13.76
C ASP A 429 30.63 36.35 15.15
N ARG A 430 31.17 37.49 15.60
CA ARG A 430 30.82 38.12 16.89
C ARG A 430 29.32 38.40 17.06
N ARG A 431 28.56 38.55 15.97
CA ARG A 431 27.13 38.91 15.99
C ARG A 431 26.18 37.72 16.19
N ILE A 432 26.69 36.49 16.21
CA ILE A 432 25.90 35.26 16.29
C ILE A 432 25.64 34.84 17.75
N SER A 433 24.46 34.27 18.00
CA SER A 433 24.10 33.65 19.29
C SER A 433 24.77 32.28 19.45
N GLU A 434 25.76 32.19 20.34
CA GLU A 434 26.48 30.95 20.68
C GLU A 434 25.55 29.83 21.16
N VAL A 435 24.50 30.17 21.90
CA VAL A 435 23.55 29.20 22.47
C VAL A 435 22.78 28.48 21.36
N ASN A 436 22.31 29.21 20.36
CA ASN A 436 21.53 28.63 19.26
C ASN A 436 22.39 27.77 18.33
N VAL A 437 23.61 28.24 18.02
CA VAL A 437 24.56 27.50 17.18
C VAL A 437 25.03 26.24 17.89
N SER A 438 25.41 26.33 19.18
CA SER A 438 25.84 25.17 19.96
C SER A 438 24.75 24.09 19.99
N ARG A 439 23.51 24.47 20.33
CA ARG A 439 22.38 23.54 20.36
C ARG A 439 22.15 22.88 19.00
N ARG A 440 22.20 23.66 17.91
CA ARG A 440 21.98 23.12 16.57
C ARG A 440 23.07 22.14 16.14
N VAL A 441 24.34 22.47 16.39
CA VAL A 441 25.48 21.58 16.09
C VAL A 441 25.41 20.32 16.94
N GLU A 442 25.11 20.44 18.24
CA GLU A 442 24.93 19.29 19.11
C GLU A 442 23.81 18.35 18.61
N GLU A 443 22.63 18.90 18.27
CA GLU A 443 21.51 18.13 17.72
C GLU A 443 21.91 17.37 16.44
N LEU A 444 22.63 18.02 15.52
CA LEU A 444 23.08 17.39 14.27
C LEU A 444 24.09 16.27 14.50
N ILE A 445 25.06 16.48 15.39
CA ILE A 445 26.07 15.45 15.72
C ILE A 445 25.42 14.27 16.45
N ARG A 446 24.51 14.52 17.41
CA ARG A 446 23.75 13.44 18.08
C ARG A 446 22.88 12.67 17.09
N SER A 447 22.19 13.37 16.19
CA SER A 447 21.35 12.75 15.16
C SER A 447 22.18 11.90 14.19
N TYR A 448 23.39 12.35 13.85
CA TYR A 448 24.30 11.59 13.01
C TYR A 448 24.76 10.31 13.71
N ILE A 449 25.29 10.40 14.93
CA ILE A 449 25.80 9.23 15.66
C ILE A 449 24.67 8.22 15.94
N SER A 450 23.46 8.68 16.25
CA SER A 450 22.30 7.79 16.46
C SER A 450 21.81 7.10 15.18
N SER A 451 22.07 7.68 14.00
CA SER A 451 21.73 7.09 12.69
C SER A 451 22.67 5.97 12.24
N LEU A 452 23.84 5.83 12.89
CA LEU A 452 24.81 4.79 12.58
C LEU A 452 24.28 3.39 12.92
N ARG A 453 24.56 2.43 12.05
CA ARG A 453 24.23 1.01 12.24
C ARG A 453 25.29 0.34 13.12
N ILE A 454 24.99 -0.88 13.56
CA ILE A 454 25.96 -1.72 14.27
C ILE A 454 27.15 -1.97 13.34
N GLY A 455 28.37 -1.69 13.79
CA GLY A 455 29.60 -1.78 13.02
C GLY A 455 29.93 -0.60 12.10
N ASP A 456 29.11 0.46 12.07
CA ASP A 456 29.44 1.66 11.29
C ASP A 456 30.44 2.55 12.04
N ASP A 457 31.54 2.90 11.37
CA ASP A 457 32.57 3.80 11.92
C ASP A 457 32.05 5.24 12.11
N VAL A 458 32.60 5.93 13.11
CA VAL A 458 32.32 7.36 13.30
C VAL A 458 33.28 8.16 12.42
N LEU A 459 32.75 8.65 11.30
CA LEU A 459 33.54 9.42 10.34
C LEU A 459 33.82 10.86 10.80
N PHE A 460 35.11 11.21 10.87
CA PHE A 460 35.59 12.55 11.23
C PHE A 460 35.13 13.62 10.25
N SER A 461 35.27 13.35 8.94
CA SER A 461 34.89 14.26 7.87
C SER A 461 33.40 14.61 7.87
N LYS A 462 32.55 13.66 8.28
CA LYS A 462 31.10 13.87 8.37
C LYS A 462 30.73 14.84 9.48
N ILE A 463 31.39 14.76 10.63
CA ILE A 463 31.20 15.70 11.75
C ILE A 463 31.59 17.13 11.33
N ILE A 464 32.71 17.29 10.60
CA ILE A 464 33.10 18.59 10.03
C ILE A 464 32.02 19.12 9.11
N SER A 465 31.59 18.31 8.14
CA SER A 465 30.61 18.72 7.14
C SER A 465 29.29 19.17 7.78
N LEU A 466 28.79 18.42 8.77
CA LEU A 466 27.55 18.77 9.49
C LEU A 466 27.69 20.07 10.28
N THR A 467 28.89 20.33 10.80
CA THR A 467 29.16 21.53 11.60
C THR A 467 29.28 22.78 10.72
N LEU A 468 29.95 22.68 9.57
CA LEU A 468 30.12 23.80 8.63
C LEU A 468 28.83 24.17 7.90
N ASP A 469 27.86 23.25 7.81
CA ASP A 469 26.55 23.52 7.21
C ASP A 469 25.64 24.40 8.10
N VAL A 470 26.01 24.59 9.38
CA VAL A 470 25.24 25.43 10.30
C VAL A 470 25.49 26.91 10.01
N GLU A 471 24.42 27.63 9.70
CA GLU A 471 24.45 29.07 9.46
C GLU A 471 25.10 29.82 10.65
N GLY A 472 26.12 30.62 10.35
CA GLY A 472 26.88 31.38 11.35
C GLY A 472 28.18 30.72 11.80
N VAL A 473 28.45 29.47 11.41
CA VAL A 473 29.77 28.83 11.55
C VAL A 473 30.63 29.21 10.34
N LEU A 474 31.80 29.81 10.58
CA LEU A 474 32.76 30.18 9.54
C LEU A 474 33.78 29.07 9.29
N ASP A 475 34.23 28.43 10.37
CA ASP A 475 35.21 27.35 10.32
C ASP A 475 35.16 26.52 11.63
N VAL A 476 35.81 25.35 11.65
CA VAL A 476 35.90 24.46 12.80
C VAL A 476 37.35 24.02 13.04
N SER A 477 37.77 24.04 14.30
CA SER A 477 39.14 23.70 14.72
C SER A 477 39.14 22.82 15.98
N ASN A 478 40.29 22.22 16.30
CA ASN A 478 40.51 21.41 17.51
C ASN A 478 39.47 20.29 17.71
N ILE A 479 39.10 19.60 16.64
CA ILE A 479 38.17 18.47 16.75
C ILE A 479 38.90 17.27 17.32
N LYS A 480 38.43 16.79 18.46
CA LYS A 480 38.85 15.55 19.11
C LYS A 480 37.64 14.65 19.25
N ILE A 481 37.80 13.38 18.90
CA ILE A 481 36.76 12.37 19.09
C ILE A 481 37.34 11.32 20.04
N THR A 482 36.65 11.09 21.15
CA THR A 482 37.07 10.14 22.18
C THR A 482 36.06 9.01 22.27
N ALA A 483 36.55 7.78 22.10
CA ALA A 483 35.75 6.56 22.22
C ALA A 483 36.00 5.90 23.57
N HIS A 484 34.92 5.65 24.30
CA HIS A 484 34.92 4.93 25.57
C HIS A 484 34.29 3.56 25.38
N ARG A 485 35.11 2.52 25.53
CA ARG A 485 34.67 1.11 25.54
C ARG A 485 34.71 0.57 26.96
N ALA A 486 33.73 -0.25 27.32
CA ALA A 486 33.66 -0.83 28.67
C ALA A 486 34.87 -1.76 28.93
N GLY A 487 35.67 -1.46 29.96
CA GLY A 487 36.80 -2.28 30.38
C GLY A 487 38.06 -2.17 29.51
N LEU A 488 38.12 -1.22 28.58
CA LEU A 488 39.29 -0.93 27.74
C LEU A 488 39.78 0.51 27.95
N GLU A 489 41.00 0.78 27.49
CA GLU A 489 41.53 2.15 27.44
C GLU A 489 40.73 3.02 26.47
N THR A 490 40.62 4.30 26.82
CA THR A 490 39.94 5.30 26.00
C THR A 490 40.81 5.67 24.81
N ILE A 491 40.24 5.65 23.61
CA ILE A 491 40.94 6.05 22.39
C ILE A 491 40.51 7.48 22.05
N GLU A 492 41.46 8.41 22.02
CA GLU A 492 41.24 9.77 21.51
C GLU A 492 41.97 9.90 20.17
N VAL A 493 41.25 10.36 19.15
CA VAL A 493 41.82 10.63 17.83
C VAL A 493 41.66 12.10 17.46
N GLU A 494 42.66 12.61 16.75
CA GLU A 494 42.63 13.91 16.10
C GLU A 494 42.72 13.70 14.59
N LYS A 495 41.70 14.12 13.85
CA LYS A 495 41.62 14.02 12.36
C LYS A 495 41.51 12.61 11.78
N GLU A 496 41.20 11.61 12.59
CA GLU A 496 40.96 10.24 12.16
C GLU A 496 39.56 9.77 12.53
N ASN A 497 39.09 8.71 11.87
CA ASN A 497 37.82 8.09 12.19
C ASN A 497 37.96 7.23 13.46
N ILE A 498 36.88 7.06 14.20
CA ILE A 498 36.81 6.00 15.23
C ILE A 498 36.26 4.74 14.56
N GLU A 499 37.10 3.72 14.49
CA GLU A 499 36.68 2.38 14.07
C GLU A 499 35.75 1.75 15.11
N ILE A 500 34.60 1.24 14.67
CA ILE A 500 33.60 0.58 15.51
C ILE A 500 33.63 -0.92 15.18
N GLY A 501 33.77 -1.76 16.21
CA GLY A 501 33.79 -3.20 16.02
C GLY A 501 32.50 -3.74 15.40
N ASP A 502 32.60 -4.91 14.77
CA ASP A 502 31.49 -5.59 14.07
C ASP A 502 30.33 -6.04 14.97
N GLU A 503 30.42 -5.90 16.30
CA GLU A 503 29.34 -6.11 17.27
C GLU A 503 29.10 -4.89 18.17
N GLU A 504 29.72 -3.76 17.81
CA GLU A 504 29.69 -2.52 18.56
C GLU A 504 28.73 -1.52 17.89
N LYS A 505 28.14 -0.64 18.70
CA LYS A 505 27.37 0.50 18.19
C LYS A 505 27.82 1.79 18.87
N ALA A 506 28.13 2.80 18.05
CA ALA A 506 28.44 4.13 18.53
C ALA A 506 27.20 4.80 19.15
N SER A 507 27.38 5.41 20.32
CA SER A 507 26.35 6.20 20.98
C SER A 507 26.95 7.51 21.48
N ALA A 508 26.34 8.64 21.15
CA ALA A 508 26.80 9.94 21.60
C ALA A 508 26.63 10.08 23.12
N ARG A 509 27.70 10.37 23.84
CA ARG A 509 27.68 10.66 25.28
C ARG A 509 27.76 12.16 25.50
N ASN A 510 28.95 12.76 25.37
CA ASN A 510 29.15 14.20 25.54
C ASN A 510 29.55 14.89 24.23
N ILE A 511 28.96 16.04 23.93
CA ILE A 511 29.39 16.90 22.84
C ILE A 511 29.75 18.25 23.44
N THR A 512 31.05 18.56 23.46
CA THR A 512 31.59 19.78 24.05
C THR A 512 31.96 20.75 22.93
N ILE A 513 31.28 21.89 22.90
CA ILE A 513 31.48 22.92 21.89
C ILE A 513 32.06 24.15 22.56
N THR A 514 33.20 24.62 22.05
CA THR A 514 33.85 25.87 22.46
C THR A 514 33.85 26.86 21.30
N PHE A 515 33.94 28.17 21.58
CA PHE A 515 33.86 29.21 20.57
C PHE A 515 35.14 30.03 20.47
N ARG A 516 35.53 30.38 19.25
CA ARG A 516 36.51 31.41 18.94
C ARG A 516 35.85 32.45 18.04
N LYS A 517 35.64 33.65 18.57
CA LYS A 517 35.05 34.76 17.80
C LYS A 517 36.09 35.47 16.95
N VAL A 518 35.76 35.72 15.69
CA VAL A 518 36.57 36.53 14.78
C VAL A 518 35.74 37.73 14.29
N GLU A 519 36.39 38.89 14.14
CA GLU A 519 35.81 40.01 13.41
C GLU A 519 35.94 39.71 11.92
N LYS A 520 34.82 39.73 11.21
CA LYS A 520 34.82 39.73 9.75
C LYS A 520 35.54 41.01 9.29
N VAL A 521 36.65 40.88 8.55
CA VAL A 521 37.22 42.00 7.78
C VAL A 521 36.34 42.23 6.55
#